data_AF-A0A374BS70-F1
#
_entry.id   AF-A0A374BS70-F1
#
_cell.length_a   1.000
_cell.length_b   1.000
_cell.length_c   1.000
_cell.angle_alpha   90.00
_cell.angle_beta   90.00
_cell.angle_gamma   90.00
#
_symmetry.space_group_name_H-M   'P 1'
#
loop_
_entity.id
_entity.type
_entity.pdbx_description
1 polymer ?
#
loop_
_entity_poly.entity_id
_entity_poly.type
_entity_poly.pdbx_seq_one_letter_code
_entity_poly.pdbx_strand_id
1 'polypeptide(L)'
;MKEIIETMPRIELALIIIGVSVLILGIILGYAMIHEYRMYLENHWKARYSFRDFIKRESFYIYLFLGLTFVVILGITVYIMAMREQVSFGG
;
A
#
# COMPACT_ATOMS: atom_id res chain seq x y z
N MET A 1 -3.82 -30.06 1.70
CA MET A 1 -3.91 -28.57 1.79
C MET A 1 -3.14 -27.96 2.97
N LYS A 2 -2.46 -28.74 3.84
CA LYS A 2 -1.53 -28.17 4.84
C LYS A 2 -0.09 -28.11 4.32
N GLU A 3 0.29 -29.04 3.45
CA GLU A 3 1.66 -29.20 2.95
C GLU A 3 2.16 -28.03 2.07
N ILE A 4 1.27 -27.38 1.31
CA ILE A 4 1.67 -26.26 0.41
C ILE A 4 2.12 -25.03 1.22
N ILE A 5 1.54 -24.83 2.41
CA ILE A 5 1.89 -23.72 3.31
C ILE A 5 3.21 -24.03 4.05
N GLU A 6 3.52 -25.32 4.23
CA GLU A 6 4.71 -25.79 4.94
C GLU A 6 5.96 -25.85 4.05
N THR A 7 5.79 -26.11 2.75
CA THR A 7 6.89 -26.18 1.78
C THR A 7 7.28 -24.83 1.18
N MET A 8 6.42 -23.82 1.29
CA MET A 8 6.74 -22.46 0.86
C MET A 8 7.67 -21.81 1.90
N PRO A 9 8.84 -21.26 1.50
CA PRO A 9 9.77 -20.67 2.46
C PRO A 9 9.05 -19.59 3.27
N ARG A 10 9.11 -19.70 4.61
CA ARG A 10 8.41 -18.84 5.59
C ARG A 10 8.54 -17.33 5.27
N ILE A 11 9.64 -16.98 4.65
CA ILE A 11 10.01 -15.69 4.07
C ILE A 11 9.03 -15.20 2.99
N GLU A 12 8.74 -16.03 1.99
CA GLU A 12 7.87 -15.65 0.86
C GLU A 12 6.44 -15.46 1.36
N LEU A 13 6.01 -16.32 2.28
CA LEU A 13 4.73 -16.22 2.97
C LEU A 13 4.61 -14.89 3.74
N ALA A 14 5.66 -14.48 4.46
CA ALA A 14 5.68 -13.21 5.18
C ALA A 14 5.60 -12.01 4.22
N LEU A 15 6.31 -12.04 3.10
CA LEU A 15 6.26 -10.99 2.07
C LEU A 15 4.87 -10.87 1.44
N ILE A 16 4.21 -12.01 1.15
CA ILE A 16 2.85 -12.03 0.61
C ILE A 16 1.86 -11.44 1.62
N ILE A 17 1.96 -11.80 2.90
CA ILE A 17 1.11 -11.25 3.96
C ILE A 17 1.28 -9.73 4.09
N ILE A 18 2.53 -9.24 4.05
CA ILE A 18 2.83 -7.80 4.09
C ILE A 18 2.23 -7.11 2.85
N GLY A 19 2.43 -7.65 1.65
CA GLY A 19 1.88 -7.12 0.41
C GLY A 19 0.34 -7.04 0.44
N VAL A 20 -0.33 -8.11 0.86
CA VAL A 20 -1.79 -8.16 0.99
C VAL A 20 -2.30 -7.15 2.02
N SER A 21 -1.61 -7.00 3.15
CA SER A 21 -1.98 -6.02 4.19
C SER A 21 -1.93 -4.59 3.66
N VAL A 22 -0.90 -4.27 2.88
CA VAL A 22 -0.74 -2.95 2.25
C VAL A 22 -1.81 -2.70 1.18
N LEU A 23 -2.15 -3.72 0.39
CA LEU A 23 -3.22 -3.63 -0.60
C LEU A 23 -4.58 -3.37 0.06
N ILE A 24 -4.90 -4.08 1.14
CA ILE A 24 -6.15 -3.87 1.90
C ILE A 24 -6.19 -2.45 2.47
N LEU A 25 -5.09 -1.98 3.07
CA LEU A 25 -4.99 -0.60 3.58
C LEU A 25 -5.17 0.43 2.46
N GLY A 26 -4.58 0.19 1.28
CA GLY A 26 -4.73 1.05 0.10
C GLY A 26 -6.18 1.15 -0.37
N ILE A 27 -6.91 0.03 -0.39
CA ILE A 27 -8.33 -0.01 -0.76
C ILE A 27 -9.18 0.76 0.27
N ILE A 28 -8.92 0.59 1.56
CA ILE A 28 -9.65 1.28 2.63
C ILE A 28 -9.42 2.81 2.54
N LEU A 29 -8.16 3.24 2.37
CA LEU A 29 -7.82 4.65 2.21
C LEU A 29 -8.45 5.23 0.94
N GLY A 30 -8.39 4.51 -0.18
CA GLY A 30 -9.04 4.91 -1.43
C GLY A 30 -10.55 5.03 -1.30
N TYR A 31 -11.19 4.10 -0.58
CA TYR A 31 -12.63 4.14 -0.31
C TYR A 31 -13.02 5.33 0.56
N ALA A 32 -12.24 5.60 1.62
CA ALA A 32 -12.44 6.77 2.49
C ALA A 32 -12.38 8.09 1.69
N MET A 33 -11.37 8.23 0.81
CA MET A 33 -11.25 9.40 -0.07
C MET A 33 -12.47 9.56 -0.99
N ILE A 34 -12.97 8.47 -1.60
CA ILE A 34 -14.15 8.52 -2.48
C ILE A 34 -15.41 8.87 -1.70
N HIS A 35 -15.56 8.35 -0.48
CA HIS A 35 -16.70 8.60 0.38
C HIS A 35 -16.78 10.08 0.80
N GLU A 36 -15.67 10.63 1.30
CA GLU A 36 -15.59 12.04 1.70
C GLU A 36 -15.80 12.98 0.52
N TYR A 37 -15.29 12.61 -0.66
CA TYR A 37 -15.54 13.34 -1.90
C TYR A 37 -17.01 13.37 -2.32
N ARG A 38 -17.70 12.22 -2.20
CA ARG A 38 -19.12 12.12 -2.54
C ARG A 38 -19.96 13.03 -1.66
N MET A 39 -19.70 13.02 -0.35
CA MET A 39 -20.38 13.90 0.60
C MET A 39 -20.10 15.39 0.32
N TYR A 40 -18.89 15.73 -0.12
CA TYR A 40 -18.53 17.09 -0.50
C TYR A 40 -19.28 17.59 -1.75
N LEU A 41 -19.40 16.74 -2.78
CA LEU A 41 -20.16 17.03 -4.00
C LEU A 41 -21.66 17.18 -3.72
N GLU A 42 -22.21 16.36 -2.82
CA GLU A 42 -23.63 16.41 -2.45
C GLU A 42 -24.01 17.73 -1.76
N ASN A 43 -23.12 18.27 -0.90
CA ASN A 43 -23.32 19.56 -0.25
C ASN A 43 -23.16 20.77 -1.18
N HIS A 44 -22.55 20.61 -2.37
CA HIS A 44 -22.36 21.68 -3.35
C HIS A 44 -22.90 21.27 -4.72
N TRP A 45 -24.24 21.30 -4.87
CA TRP A 45 -25.00 20.99 -6.10
C TRP A 45 -24.48 21.60 -7.43
N LYS A 46 -23.66 22.67 -7.36
CA LYS A 46 -23.13 23.40 -8.53
C LYS A 46 -21.61 23.29 -8.73
N ALA A 47 -20.91 22.56 -7.87
CA ALA A 47 -19.47 22.38 -7.98
C ALA A 47 -19.15 21.40 -9.12
N ARG A 48 -18.49 21.87 -10.18
CA ARG A 48 -17.92 20.97 -11.20
C ARG A 48 -16.81 20.14 -10.57
N TYR A 49 -16.77 18.87 -10.95
CA TYR A 49 -15.73 17.93 -10.61
C TYR A 49 -14.33 18.51 -10.90
N SER A 50 -13.58 18.85 -9.86
CA SER A 50 -12.22 19.40 -9.97
C SER A 50 -11.26 18.47 -9.23
N PHE A 51 -10.63 17.55 -9.98
CA PHE A 51 -9.59 16.66 -9.46
C PHE A 51 -8.46 17.42 -8.75
N ARG A 52 -8.18 18.65 -9.18
CA ARG A 52 -7.11 19.48 -8.62
C ARG A 52 -7.45 19.97 -7.20
N ASP A 53 -8.70 20.29 -6.92
CA ASP A 53 -9.13 20.63 -5.55
C ASP A 53 -9.22 19.38 -4.68
N PHE A 54 -9.60 18.24 -5.27
CA PHE A 54 -9.63 16.96 -4.58
C PHE A 54 -8.23 16.54 -4.10
N ILE A 55 -7.24 16.53 -5.00
CA ILE A 55 -5.85 16.21 -4.63
C ILE A 55 -5.28 17.22 -3.63
N LYS A 56 -5.68 18.49 -3.69
CA LYS A 56 -5.21 19.53 -2.77
C LYS A 56 -5.84 19.43 -1.36
N ARG A 57 -7.07 18.93 -1.26
CA ARG A 57 -7.80 18.74 0.01
C ARG A 57 -7.48 17.38 0.65
N GLU A 58 -7.46 16.33 -0.16
CA GLU A 58 -7.11 14.96 0.24
C GLU A 58 -5.60 14.69 0.17
N SER A 59 -4.77 15.73 0.06
CA SER A 59 -3.31 15.61 0.00
C SER A 59 -2.77 14.74 1.12
N PHE A 60 -3.33 14.83 2.32
CA PHE A 60 -2.94 14.01 3.47
C PHE A 60 -3.04 12.50 3.20
N TYR A 61 -4.15 12.04 2.61
CA TYR A 61 -4.37 10.63 2.30
C TYR A 61 -3.50 10.15 1.13
N ILE A 62 -3.27 11.00 0.14
CA ILE A 62 -2.35 10.71 -0.97
C ILE A 62 -0.91 10.61 -0.46
N TYR A 63 -0.48 11.54 0.39
CA TYR A 63 0.84 11.49 1.02
C TYR A 63 0.99 10.28 1.95
N LEU A 64 -0.05 9.90 2.71
CA LEU A 64 -0.07 8.68 3.51
C LEU A 64 0.08 7.43 2.63
N PHE A 65 -0.64 7.35 1.52
CA PHE A 65 -0.56 6.23 0.59
C PHE A 65 0.80 6.14 -0.09
N LEU A 66 1.35 7.28 -0.54
CA LEU A 66 2.69 7.36 -1.13
C LEU A 66 3.77 7.01 -0.11
N GLY A 67 3.67 7.53 1.11
CA GLY A 67 4.59 7.22 2.20
C GLY A 67 4.55 5.75 2.60
N LEU A 68 3.36 5.15 2.72
CA LEU A 68 3.18 3.73 2.98
C LEU A 68 3.82 2.89 1.87
N THR A 69 3.53 3.23 0.62
CA THR A 69 4.09 2.54 -0.56
C THR A 69 5.61 2.65 -0.58
N PHE A 70 6.17 3.82 -0.27
CA PHE A 70 7.62 4.04 -0.20
C PHE A 70 8.28 3.19 0.89
N VAL A 71 7.70 3.16 2.10
CA VAL A 71 8.20 2.33 3.21
C VAL A 71 8.18 0.84 2.85
N VAL A 72 7.14 0.37 2.17
CA VAL A 72 7.02 -1.02 1.73
C VAL A 72 8.07 -1.36 0.68
N ILE A 73 8.28 -0.49 -0.31
CA ILE A 73 9.32 -0.68 -1.34
C ILE A 73 10.71 -0.71 -0.70
N LEU A 74 11.00 0.18 0.24
CA LEU A 74 12.27 0.18 0.98
C LEU A 74 12.43 -1.11 1.80
N GLY A 75 11.38 -1.55 2.50
CA GLY A 75 11.39 -2.79 3.27
C GLY A 75 11.70 -4.01 2.39
N ILE A 76 11.07 -4.11 1.22
CA ILE A 76 11.35 -5.18 0.24
C ILE A 76 12.77 -5.07 -0.31
N THR A 77 13.25 -3.87 -0.62
CA THR A 77 14.60 -3.65 -1.16
C THR A 77 15.68 -4.07 -0.16
N VAL A 78 15.55 -3.64 1.10
CA VAL A 78 16.46 -4.03 2.19
C VAL A 78 16.39 -5.54 2.42
N TYR A 79 15.18 -6.11 2.38
CA TYR A 79 14.99 -7.54 2.51
C TYR A 79 15.74 -8.34 1.43
N ILE A 80 15.61 -7.93 0.16
CA ILE A 80 16.31 -8.56 -0.97
C ILE A 80 17.83 -8.39 -0.83
N MET A 81 18.30 -7.20 -0.45
CA MET A 81 19.72 -6.93 -0.24
C MET A 81 20.30 -7.80 0.87
N ALA A 82 19.61 -7.94 2.01
CA ALA A 82 20.03 -8.81 3.11
C ALA A 82 20.12 -10.29 2.70
N MET A 83 19.17 -10.77 1.90
CA MET A 83 19.20 -12.14 1.37
C MET A 83 20.34 -12.35 0.35
N ARG A 84 20.65 -11.34 -0.47
CA ARG A 84 21.80 -11.36 -1.39
C ARG A 84 23.12 -11.44 -0.66
N GLU A 85 23.25 -10.74 0.47
CA GLU A 85 24.47 -10.72 1.27
C GLU A 85 24.72 -12.06 1.98
N GLN A 86 23.67 -12.69 2.55
CA GLN A 86 23.74 -14.04 3.11
C GLN A 86 24.26 -15.09 2.10
N VAL A 87 23.82 -15.00 0.84
CA VAL A 87 24.28 -15.88 -0.25
C VAL A 87 25.74 -15.61 -0.63
N SER A 88 26.23 -14.37 -0.49
CA SER A 88 27.61 -14.01 -0.83
C SER A 88 28.64 -14.41 0.23
N PHE A 89 28.24 -14.54 1.50
CA PHE A 89 29.14 -14.96 2.59
C PHE A 89 29.14 -16.48 2.84
N GLY A 90 28.20 -17.22 2.24
CA GLY A 90 28.08 -18.68 2.36
C GLY A 90 28.73 -19.48 1.22
N GLY A 91 29.53 -18.84 0.35
CA GLY A 91 30.25 -19.45 -0.77
C GLY A 91 31.74 -19.63 -0.50
#